data_AF-A0A967Q2G2-F1
#
_entry.id   AF-A0A967Q2G2-F1
#
_cell.length_a   1.000
_cell.length_b   1.000
_cell.length_c   1.000
_cell.angle_alpha   90.00
_cell.angle_beta   90.00
_cell.angle_gamma   90.00
#
_symmetry.space_group_name_H-M   'P 1'
#
loop_
_entity.id
_entity.type
_entity.pdbx_description
1 polymer ?
#
loop_
_entity_poly.entity_id
_entity_poly.type
_entity_poly.pdbx_seq_one_letter_code
_entity_poly.pdbx_strand_id
1 'polypeptide(L)'
;GNLVITAREADGSLICYYGPCEYTSARLISWYKAEFAYGRIEARLRVPFGEGLWPAFWSLGTDIGEVGWPQTGEIDIMEFVGRLPTEIFG
;
A
#
# COMPACT_ATOMS: atom_id res chain seq x y z
N GLY A 1 17.31 -10.53 -5.40
CA GLY A 1 16.00 -10.73 -6.05
C GLY A 1 15.13 -9.51 -5.80
N ASN A 2 14.04 -9.35 -6.55
CA ASN A 2 13.08 -8.25 -6.35
C ASN A 2 11.74 -8.81 -5.88
N LEU A 3 11.11 -8.14 -4.91
CA LEU A 3 9.70 -8.36 -4.60
C LEU A 3 8.85 -7.79 -5.74
N VAL A 4 7.83 -8.54 -6.18
CA VAL A 4 6.90 -8.11 -7.23
C VAL A 4 5.47 -8.18 -6.70
N ILE A 5 4.81 -7.03 -6.63
CA ILE A 5 3.36 -6.95 -6.40
C ILE A 5 2.71 -6.72 -7.76
N THR A 6 1.79 -7.59 -8.16
CA THR A 6 1.09 -7.48 -9.44
C THR A 6 -0.39 -7.24 -9.22
N ALA A 7 -0.89 -6.13 -9.74
CA ALA A 7 -2.32 -5.93 -9.93
C ALA A 7 -2.78 -6.69 -11.20
N ARG A 8 -3.89 -7.43 -11.12
CA ARG A 8 -4.47 -8.20 -12.23
C ARG A 8 -5.98 -8.06 -12.23
N GLU A 9 -6.60 -8.20 -13.39
CA GLU A 9 -8.04 -8.46 -13.47
C GLU A 9 -8.37 -9.74 -12.68
N ALA A 10 -9.46 -9.69 -11.94
CA ALA A 10 -9.97 -10.85 -11.22
C ALA A 10 -10.68 -11.81 -12.19
N ASP A 11 -10.68 -13.10 -11.86
CA ASP A 11 -11.33 -14.15 -12.67
C ASP A 11 -12.82 -14.34 -12.37
N GLY A 12 -13.41 -13.46 -11.54
CA GLY A 12 -14.79 -13.54 -11.09
C GLY A 12 -15.04 -14.54 -9.95
N SER A 13 -14.00 -15.20 -9.42
CA SER A 13 -14.14 -16.18 -8.32
C SER A 13 -14.24 -15.55 -6.93
N LEU A 14 -13.92 -14.26 -6.79
CA LEU A 14 -13.80 -13.57 -5.50
C LEU A 14 -14.92 -12.54 -5.30
N ILE A 15 -15.39 -12.43 -4.06
CA ILE A 15 -16.34 -11.39 -3.62
C ILE A 15 -15.61 -10.42 -2.69
N CYS A 16 -15.62 -9.14 -3.08
CA CYS A 16 -15.09 -8.00 -2.35
C CYS A 16 -16.21 -7.32 -1.56
N TYR A 17 -15.87 -6.36 -0.69
CA TYR A 17 -16.85 -5.68 0.17
C TYR A 17 -17.96 -4.94 -0.60
N TYR A 18 -17.75 -4.66 -1.89
CA TYR A 18 -18.67 -3.96 -2.77
C TYR A 18 -19.31 -4.86 -3.86
N GLY A 19 -19.11 -6.18 -3.83
CA GLY A 19 -19.61 -7.11 -4.84
C GLY A 19 -18.50 -7.96 -5.49
N PRO A 20 -18.70 -8.50 -6.70
CA PRO A 20 -17.66 -9.24 -7.40
C PRO A 20 -16.37 -8.42 -7.51
N CYS A 21 -15.24 -8.99 -7.11
CA CYS A 21 -13.96 -8.31 -7.27
C CYS A 21 -13.66 -8.15 -8.76
N GLU A 22 -13.25 -6.94 -9.17
CA GLU A 22 -12.80 -6.67 -10.55
C GLU A 22 -11.29 -6.83 -10.69
N TYR A 23 -10.54 -6.61 -9.60
CA TYR A 23 -9.08 -6.69 -9.58
C TYR A 23 -8.57 -7.43 -8.35
N THR A 24 -7.37 -8.00 -8.48
CA THR A 24 -6.60 -8.60 -7.40
C THR A 24 -5.23 -7.93 -7.30
N SER A 25 -4.69 -7.84 -6.09
CA SER A 25 -3.36 -7.27 -5.81
C SER A 25 -2.84 -7.82 -4.48
N ALA A 26 -1.77 -7.24 -3.93
CA ALA A 26 -1.27 -7.58 -2.60
C ALA A 26 -1.09 -6.32 -1.73
N ARG A 27 -1.44 -6.45 -0.44
CA ARG A 27 -1.08 -5.52 0.63
C ARG A 27 -0.27 -6.30 1.66
N LEU A 28 1.00 -5.95 1.80
CA LEU A 28 1.92 -6.59 2.74
C LEU A 28 2.09 -5.66 3.95
N ILE A 29 1.89 -6.21 5.15
CA ILE A 29 2.08 -5.48 6.41
C ILE A 29 3.01 -6.26 7.33
N SER A 30 3.79 -5.52 8.13
CA SER A 30 4.72 -6.08 9.12
C SER A 30 4.18 -6.04 10.55
N TRP A 31 2.89 -5.78 10.73
CA TRP A 31 2.24 -5.68 12.05
C TRP A 31 2.50 -6.94 12.91
N TYR A 32 2.93 -6.73 14.16
CA TYR A 32 3.40 -7.75 15.10
C TYR A 32 4.59 -8.60 14.64
N LYS A 33 5.31 -8.19 13.59
CA LYS A 33 6.47 -8.92 13.04
C LYS A 33 7.73 -8.07 12.99
N ALA A 34 7.62 -6.86 12.46
CA ALA A 34 8.71 -5.89 12.40
C ALA A 34 8.13 -4.48 12.50
N GLU A 35 8.47 -3.82 13.59
CA GLU A 35 7.95 -2.52 14.00
C GLU A 35 9.13 -1.65 14.42
N PHE A 36 9.07 -0.37 14.06
CA PHE A 36 10.21 0.54 14.23
C PHE A 36 9.73 1.82 14.89
N ALA A 37 10.43 2.22 15.95
CA ALA A 37 10.30 3.55 16.53
C ALA A 37 11.55 4.35 16.15
N TYR A 38 11.33 5.43 15.38
CA TYR A 38 12.38 6.32 14.87
C TYR A 38 13.36 5.64 13.90
N GLY A 39 14.33 6.41 13.40
CA GLY A 39 15.38 5.94 12.50
C GLY A 39 15.14 6.32 11.04
N ARG A 40 15.79 5.58 10.14
CA ARG A 40 15.73 5.80 8.68
C ARG A 40 15.20 4.55 8.00
N ILE A 41 14.08 4.70 7.30
CA ILE A 41 13.44 3.64 6.51
C ILE A 41 13.58 4.02 5.04
N GLU A 42 14.06 3.10 4.21
CA GLU A 42 14.25 3.31 2.78
C GLU A 42 13.77 2.11 1.96
N ALA A 43 13.18 2.39 0.80
CA ALA A 43 12.84 1.39 -0.19
C ALA A 43 13.25 1.88 -1.59
N ARG A 44 13.80 0.98 -2.41
CA ARG A 44 14.06 1.24 -3.83
C ARG A 44 12.97 0.60 -4.67
N LEU A 45 12.05 1.42 -5.17
CA LEU A 45 10.83 0.97 -5.83
C LEU A 45 10.84 1.34 -7.31
N ARG A 46 10.37 0.42 -8.17
CA ARG A 46 9.93 0.73 -9.53
C ARG A 46 8.42 0.57 -9.57
N VAL A 47 7.70 1.65 -9.78
CA VAL A 47 6.23 1.68 -9.79
C VAL A 47 5.67 1.48 -11.20
N PRO A 48 4.49 0.86 -11.35
CA PRO A 48 3.81 0.75 -12.64
C PRO A 48 3.19 2.10 -13.07
N PHE A 49 2.97 2.27 -14.36
CA PHE A 49 2.20 3.38 -14.94
C PHE A 49 0.81 2.89 -15.35
N GLY A 50 -0.17 3.79 -15.34
CA GLY A 50 -1.55 3.46 -15.74
C GLY A 50 -2.58 4.17 -14.88
N GLU A 51 -3.68 4.59 -15.50
CA GLU A 51 -4.80 5.19 -14.79
C GLU A 51 -5.41 4.19 -13.79
N GLY A 52 -5.78 4.67 -12.60
CA GLY A 52 -6.34 3.84 -11.52
C GLY A 52 -5.31 3.06 -10.69
N LEU A 53 -4.03 3.04 -11.07
CA LEU A 53 -2.98 2.43 -10.24
C LEU A 53 -2.50 3.38 -9.14
N TRP A 54 -2.43 2.85 -7.91
CA TRP A 54 -2.00 3.57 -6.72
C TRP A 54 -1.07 2.70 -5.84
N PRO A 55 0.20 2.53 -6.23
CA PRO A 55 1.18 1.90 -5.37
C PRO A 55 1.57 2.86 -4.23
N ALA A 56 1.72 2.30 -3.03
CA ALA A 56 2.10 3.05 -1.84
C ALA A 56 3.14 2.29 -1.01
N PHE A 57 4.03 3.05 -0.36
CA PHE A 57 4.92 2.59 0.69
C PHE A 57 4.79 3.55 1.87
N TRP A 58 4.26 3.04 2.96
CA TRP A 58 3.75 3.84 4.06
C TRP A 58 3.85 3.05 5.37
N SER A 59 3.58 3.72 6.48
CA SER A 59 3.58 3.12 7.82
C SER A 59 2.43 3.66 8.68
N LEU A 60 2.01 2.85 9.65
CA LEU A 60 0.99 3.20 10.65
C LEU A 60 1.54 2.99 12.05
N GLY A 61 0.93 3.67 13.02
CA GLY A 61 1.11 3.35 14.43
C GLY A 61 0.73 1.90 14.75
N THR A 62 1.45 1.31 15.70
CA THR A 62 1.22 -0.08 16.13
C THR A 62 -0.05 -0.23 16.96
N ASP A 63 -0.58 0.89 17.47
CA ASP A 63 -1.77 1.01 18.33
C ASP A 63 -3.07 1.22 17.52
N ILE A 64 -3.07 0.99 16.20
CA ILE A 64 -4.26 1.14 15.34
C ILE A 64 -5.48 0.36 15.85
N GLY A 65 -5.27 -0.78 16.50
CA GLY A 65 -6.36 -1.57 17.10
C GLY A 65 -6.94 -0.99 18.39
N GLU A 66 -6.23 -0.07 19.04
CA GLU A 66 -6.61 0.54 20.34
C GLU A 66 -7.23 1.92 20.14
N VAL A 67 -6.57 2.78 19.36
CA VAL A 67 -6.96 4.18 19.18
C VAL A 67 -7.66 4.46 17.85
N GLY A 68 -7.50 3.56 16.87
CA GLY A 68 -8.05 3.73 15.52
C GLY A 68 -7.31 4.76 14.67
N TRP A 69 -7.74 4.89 13.41
CA TRP A 69 -7.29 5.93 12.50
C TRP A 69 -8.21 7.17 12.60
N PRO A 70 -7.69 8.41 12.55
CA PRO A 70 -6.28 8.78 12.29
C PRO A 70 -5.39 8.89 13.53
N GLN A 71 -5.92 8.64 14.74
CA GLN A 71 -5.21 8.88 16.00
C GLN A 71 -3.91 8.08 16.14
N THR A 72 -3.84 6.87 15.57
CA THR A 72 -2.64 6.02 15.52
C THR A 72 -1.48 6.65 14.75
N GLY A 73 -1.78 7.61 13.86
CA GLY A 73 -0.81 8.24 12.97
C GLY A 73 -0.49 7.40 11.72
N GLU A 74 -0.18 8.10 10.64
CA GLU A 74 0.19 7.55 9.34
C GLU A 74 1.37 8.37 8.79
N ILE A 75 2.35 7.68 8.21
CA ILE A 75 3.46 8.31 7.50
C ILE A 75 3.55 7.67 6.12
N ASP A 76 3.18 8.44 5.10
CA ASP A 76 3.25 8.08 3.70
C ASP A 76 4.65 8.41 3.16
N ILE A 77 5.49 7.37 3.00
CA ILE A 77 6.88 7.54 2.55
C ILE A 77 6.91 7.76 1.03
N MET A 78 6.01 7.10 0.31
CA MET A 78 5.83 7.26 -1.14
C MET A 78 4.43 6.81 -1.52
N GLU A 79 3.63 7.73 -2.08
CA GLU A 79 2.45 7.42 -2.86
C GLU A 79 2.63 7.87 -4.31
N PHE A 80 2.13 7.08 -5.24
CA PHE A 80 2.20 7.42 -6.66
C PHE A 80 0.83 7.28 -7.30
N VAL A 81 0.44 8.31 -8.06
CA VAL A 81 -0.81 8.30 -8.82
C VAL A 81 -0.46 8.01 -10.26
N GLY A 82 -0.87 6.85 -10.79
CA GLY A 82 -0.42 6.38 -12.11
C GLY A 82 -0.78 7.28 -13.30
N ARG A 83 -1.71 8.24 -13.14
CA ARG A 83 -2.04 9.30 -14.11
C ARG A 83 -1.01 10.45 -14.13
N LEU A 84 -0.26 10.66 -13.04
CA LEU A 84 0.73 11.73 -12.87
C LEU A 84 2.12 11.10 -12.73
N PRO A 85 2.69 10.56 -13.83
CA PRO A 85 3.81 9.62 -13.75
C PRO A 85 5.15 10.23 -13.29
N THR A 86 5.18 11.54 -13.07
CA THR A 86 6.34 12.30 -12.59
C THR A 86 6.11 12.93 -11.22
N GLU A 87 4.99 12.64 -10.56
CA GLU A 87 4.63 13.19 -9.26
C GLU A 87 4.53 12.08 -8.21
N ILE A 88 4.98 12.38 -7.00
CA ILE A 88 4.90 11.53 -5.82
C ILE A 88 4.20 12.34 -4.73
N PHE A 89 3.26 11.71 -4.04
CA PHE A 89 2.50 12.28 -2.94
C PHE A 89 2.94 11.63 -1.61
N GLY A 90 2.80 12.34 -0.50
CA GLY A 90 3.14 11.90 0.85
C GLY A 90 2.99 13.04 1.86
#